data_AF-A0A257N541-F1
#
_entry.id   AF-A0A257N541-F1
#
_cell.length_a   1.000
_cell.length_b   1.000
_cell.length_c   1.000
_cell.angle_alpha   90.00
_cell.angle_beta   90.00
_cell.angle_gamma   90.00
#
_symmetry.space_group_name_H-M   'P 1'
#
loop_
_entity.id
_entity.type
_entity.pdbx_description
1 polymer ?
#
loop_
_entity_poly.entity_id
_entity_poly.type
_entity_poly.pdbx_seq_one_letter_code
_entity_poly.pdbx_strand_id
1 'polypeptide(L)'
;KYLPQIKDGDKRILMVNGEPVPYCLARIPAQGETRGNLAAGGRAEGRPLTERDRWIANEVGATLREKGLVFVGLDVIGDTLTEINVTSPTCVVELDTQFGINISGLLMDHIEQAIR
;
A
#
# COMPACT_ATOMS: atom_id res chain seq x y z
N LYS A 1 -12.69 -9.40 -13.16
CA LYS A 1 -13.88 -9.81 -12.37
C LYS A 1 -14.18 -8.71 -11.37
N TYR A 2 -15.45 -8.41 -11.08
CA TYR A 2 -15.81 -7.46 -10.02
C TYR A 2 -15.57 -8.05 -8.63
N LEU A 3 -15.02 -7.26 -7.70
CA LEU A 3 -14.74 -7.64 -6.31
C LEU A 3 -15.68 -6.86 -5.37
N PRO A 4 -16.76 -7.47 -4.85
CA PRO A 4 -17.73 -6.79 -3.97
C PRO A 4 -17.13 -6.21 -2.69
N GLN A 5 -15.97 -6.72 -2.26
CA GLN A 5 -15.21 -6.24 -1.11
C GLN A 5 -14.65 -4.82 -1.29
N ILE A 6 -14.73 -4.24 -2.50
CA ILE A 6 -14.35 -2.83 -2.75
C ILE A 6 -15.11 -1.85 -1.84
N LYS A 7 -16.32 -2.22 -1.38
CA LYS A 7 -17.10 -1.45 -0.40
C LYS A 7 -16.35 -1.23 0.92
N ASP A 8 -15.45 -2.15 1.28
CA ASP A 8 -14.65 -2.11 2.51
C ASP A 8 -13.32 -1.36 2.28
N GLY A 9 -13.06 -0.96 1.04
CA GLY A 9 -11.92 -0.15 0.60
C GLY A 9 -10.93 -0.91 -0.28
N ASP A 10 -10.33 -0.17 -1.21
CA ASP A 10 -9.13 -0.59 -1.93
C ASP A 10 -7.91 -0.25 -1.06
N LYS A 11 -7.26 -1.28 -0.51
CA LYS A 11 -6.13 -1.12 0.42
C LYS A 11 -4.85 -0.87 -0.37
N ARG A 12 -4.22 0.28 -0.11
CA ARG A 12 -2.85 0.59 -0.49
C ARG A 12 -1.88 0.08 0.58
N ILE A 13 -1.11 -0.95 0.26
CA ILE A 13 0.02 -1.43 1.08
C ILE A 13 1.31 -0.86 0.48
N LEU A 14 2.09 -0.13 1.27
CA LEU A 14 3.39 0.36 0.83
C LEU A 14 4.48 -0.67 1.14
N MET A 15 5.36 -0.90 0.18
CA MET A 15 6.51 -1.77 0.28
C MET A 15 7.78 -0.92 0.20
N VAL A 16 8.71 -1.15 1.12
CA VAL A 16 10.05 -0.55 1.13
C VAL A 16 11.07 -1.68 1.07
N ASN A 17 11.84 -1.75 -0.02
CA ASN A 17 12.83 -2.81 -0.28
C ASN A 17 12.27 -4.24 -0.11
N GLY A 18 11.07 -4.47 -0.62
CA GLY A 18 10.36 -5.75 -0.53
C GLY A 18 9.76 -6.08 0.84
N GLU A 19 9.88 -5.20 1.84
CA GLU A 19 9.24 -5.35 3.14
C GLU A 19 7.98 -4.47 3.24
N PRO A 20 6.86 -4.98 3.75
CA PRO A 20 5.64 -4.18 3.91
C PRO A 20 5.74 -3.21 5.09
N VAL A 21 5.27 -1.98 4.89
CA VAL A 21 4.90 -1.07 5.98
C VAL A 21 3.78 -1.73 6.81
N PRO A 22 3.80 -1.69 8.16
CA PRO A 22 2.87 -2.44 9.01
C PRO A 22 1.39 -2.01 8.93
N TYR A 23 1.11 -0.95 8.16
CA TYR A 23 -0.22 -0.40 7.96
C TYR A 23 -0.50 -0.21 6.45
N CYS A 24 -1.77 -0.30 6.08
CA CYS A 24 -2.28 0.03 4.76
C CYS A 24 -3.27 1.20 4.85
N LEU A 25 -3.47 1.89 3.73
CA LEU A 25 -4.51 2.90 3.60
C LEU A 25 -5.68 2.31 2.81
N ALA A 26 -6.79 2.03 3.48
CA ALA A 26 -8.04 1.65 2.83
C ALA A 26 -8.67 2.89 2.20
N ARG A 27 -8.82 2.88 0.87
CA ARG A 27 -9.47 3.94 0.11
C ARG A 27 -10.91 3.51 -0.18
N ILE A 28 -11.84 4.02 0.62
CA ILE A 28 -13.24 3.60 0.63
C ILE A 28 -14.04 4.49 -0.32
N PRO A 29 -14.74 3.93 -1.34
CA PRO A 29 -15.58 4.73 -2.25
C PRO A 29 -16.68 5.50 -1.50
N ALA A 30 -17.08 6.65 -2.03
CA ALA A 30 -18.27 7.35 -1.56
C ALA A 30 -19.55 6.53 -1.87
N GLN A 31 -20.61 6.75 -1.09
CA GLN A 31 -21.88 6.05 -1.29
C GLN A 31 -22.43 6.32 -2.71
N GLY A 32 -22.59 5.25 -3.51
CA GLY A 32 -23.07 5.34 -4.90
C GLY A 32 -21.98 5.44 -5.97
N GLU A 33 -20.71 5.55 -5.57
CA GLU A 33 -19.54 5.53 -6.47
C GLU A 33 -18.91 4.14 -6.51
N THR A 34 -18.51 3.68 -7.70
CA THR A 34 -17.81 2.39 -7.89
C THR A 34 -16.29 2.52 -7.82
N ARG A 35 -15.76 3.75 -7.83
CA ARG A 35 -14.31 4.02 -7.83
C ARG A 35 -13.85 4.48 -6.45
N GLY A 36 -12.85 3.79 -5.90
CA GLY A 36 -12.23 4.11 -4.59
C GLY A 36 -11.21 5.24 -4.63
N ASN A 37 -11.16 6.07 -5.68
CA ASN A 37 -10.15 7.11 -5.79
C ASN A 37 -10.47 8.27 -4.82
N LEU A 38 -9.47 8.67 -4.02
CA LEU A 38 -9.60 9.76 -3.03
C LEU A 38 -10.09 11.08 -3.64
N ALA A 39 -9.76 11.34 -4.91
CA ALA A 39 -10.21 12.53 -5.64
C ALA A 39 -11.73 12.58 -5.91
N ALA A 40 -12.44 11.45 -5.81
CA ALA A 40 -13.88 11.34 -6.05
C ALA A 40 -14.71 11.37 -4.75
N GLY A 41 -14.15 11.88 -3.65
CA GLY A 41 -14.81 11.92 -2.34
C GLY A 41 -14.72 10.62 -1.54
N GLY A 42 -13.82 9.70 -1.94
CA GLY A 42 -13.50 8.51 -1.17
C GLY A 42 -12.80 8.84 0.15
N ARG A 43 -13.04 8.03 1.19
CA ARG A 43 -12.43 8.20 2.52
C ARG A 43 -11.14 7.40 2.61
N ALA A 44 -10.07 8.04 3.08
CA ALA A 44 -8.83 7.39 3.47
C ALA A 44 -8.90 6.93 4.93
N GLU A 45 -8.72 5.64 5.18
CA GLU A 45 -8.67 5.07 6.53
C GLU A 45 -7.42 4.18 6.66
N GLY A 46 -6.51 4.55 7.55
CA GLY A 46 -5.35 3.74 7.91
C GLY A 46 -5.78 2.51 8.71
N ARG A 47 -5.23 1.34 8.38
CA ARG A 47 -5.50 0.08 9.08
C ARG A 47 -4.21 -0.72 9.26
N PRO A 48 -4.04 -1.46 10.37
CA PRO A 48 -3.01 -2.48 10.47
C PRO A 48 -3.17 -3.50 9.34
N LEU A 49 -2.05 -4.04 8.83
CA LEU A 49 -2.12 -5.14 7.88
C LEU A 49 -2.81 -6.35 8.51
N THR A 50 -3.68 -7.01 7.76
CA THR A 50 -4.18 -8.34 8.13
C THR A 50 -3.11 -9.41 7.89
N GLU A 51 -3.34 -10.63 8.38
CA GLU A 51 -2.47 -11.77 8.05
C GLU A 51 -2.42 -12.02 6.54
N ARG A 52 -3.57 -11.88 5.86
CA ARG A 52 -3.66 -12.04 4.42
C ARG A 52 -2.88 -10.97 3.66
N ASP A 53 -2.93 -9.72 4.13
CA ASP A 53 -2.16 -8.63 3.53
C ASP A 53 -0.66 -8.87 3.64
N ARG A 54 -0.19 -9.28 4.83
CA ARG A 54 1.22 -9.67 5.04
C ARG A 54 1.63 -10.82 4.14
N TRP A 55 0.78 -11.84 4.01
CA TRP A 55 1.06 -12.96 3.11
C TRP A 55 1.22 -12.49 1.66
N ILE A 56 0.29 -11.67 1.13
CA ILE A 56 0.37 -11.14 -0.24
C ILE A 56 1.66 -10.33 -0.43
N ALA A 57 1.96 -9.44 0.52
CA ALA A 57 3.14 -8.59 0.48
C ALA A 57 4.45 -9.41 0.47
N ASN A 58 4.51 -10.47 1.29
CA ASN A 58 5.68 -11.35 1.36
C ASN A 58 5.88 -12.16 0.08
N GLU A 59 4.80 -12.66 -0.54
CA GLU A 59 4.88 -13.40 -1.80
C GLU A 59 5.49 -12.54 -2.93
N VAL A 60 5.16 -11.25 -2.99
CA VAL A 60 5.71 -10.34 -4.01
C VAL A 60 7.06 -9.74 -3.62
N GLY A 61 7.34 -9.62 -2.31
CA GLY A 61 8.49 -8.88 -1.77
C GLY A 61 9.84 -9.34 -2.30
N ALA A 62 10.04 -10.66 -2.45
CA ALA A 62 11.27 -11.22 -3.01
C ALA A 62 11.51 -10.74 -4.46
N THR A 63 10.49 -10.82 -5.31
CA THR A 63 10.58 -10.39 -6.71
C THR A 63 10.78 -8.88 -6.83
N LEU A 64 10.20 -8.07 -5.93
CA LEU A 64 10.45 -6.62 -5.91
C LEU A 64 11.93 -6.32 -5.66
N ARG A 65 12.56 -7.01 -4.69
CA ARG A 65 14.00 -6.88 -4.40
C ARG A 65 14.86 -7.29 -5.59
N GLU A 66 14.60 -8.45 -6.18
CA GLU A 66 15.34 -8.95 -7.34
C GLU A 66 15.31 -7.98 -8.53
N LYS A 67 14.21 -7.24 -8.68
CA LYS A 67 14.02 -6.25 -9.75
C LYS A 67 14.51 -4.84 -9.38
N GLY A 68 15.04 -4.63 -8.18
CA GLY A 68 15.46 -3.31 -7.70
C GLY A 68 14.30 -2.33 -7.51
N LEU A 69 13.07 -2.83 -7.32
CA LEU A 69 11.89 -2.01 -7.07
C LEU A 69 11.82 -1.65 -5.59
N VAL A 70 12.52 -0.57 -5.24
CA VAL A 70 12.73 -0.15 -3.85
C VAL A 70 11.46 0.39 -3.18
N PHE A 71 10.62 1.12 -3.90
CA PHE A 71 9.40 1.71 -3.34
C PHE A 71 8.19 1.39 -4.22
N VAL A 72 7.24 0.62 -3.68
CA VAL A 72 6.12 0.05 -4.43
C VAL A 72 4.84 0.17 -3.62
N GLY A 73 3.72 0.45 -4.29
CA GLY A 73 2.38 0.36 -3.72
C GLY A 73 1.66 -0.89 -4.24
N LEU A 74 1.15 -1.73 -3.36
CA LEU A 74 0.26 -2.84 -3.72
C LEU A 74 -1.18 -2.41 -3.47
N ASP A 75 -2.04 -2.63 -4.45
CA ASP A 75 -3.47 -2.40 -4.31
C ASP A 75 -4.16 -3.75 -4.09
N VAL A 76 -4.88 -3.87 -2.97
CA VAL A 76 -5.52 -5.11 -2.52
C VAL A 76 -6.98 -4.83 -2.19
N ILE A 77 -7.88 -5.55 -2.86
CA ILE A 77 -9.32 -5.52 -2.56
C ILE A 77 -9.72 -6.86 -1.94
N GLY A 78 -10.23 -6.83 -0.70
CA GLY A 78 -10.45 -8.03 0.10
C GLY A 78 -9.14 -8.80 0.29
N ASP A 79 -9.06 -10.00 -0.30
CA ASP A 79 -7.94 -10.93 -0.20
C ASP A 79 -7.17 -11.10 -1.53
N THR A 80 -7.41 -10.21 -2.49
CA THR A 80 -6.91 -10.29 -3.86
C THR A 80 -6.04 -9.08 -4.19
N LEU A 81 -4.79 -9.33 -4.61
CA LEU A 81 -3.92 -8.34 -5.21
C LEU A 81 -4.46 -7.94 -6.59
N THR A 82 -4.73 -6.66 -6.80
CA THR A 82 -5.32 -6.15 -8.04
C THR A 82 -4.34 -5.36 -8.89
N GLU A 83 -3.39 -4.65 -8.28
CA GLU A 83 -2.40 -3.84 -8.99
C GLU A 83 -1.08 -3.72 -8.21
N ILE A 84 0.02 -3.52 -8.95
CA ILE A 84 1.36 -3.23 -8.42
C ILE A 84 1.83 -1.90 -9.01
N ASN A 85 1.86 -0.86 -8.18
CA ASN A 85 2.26 0.51 -8.53
C ASN A 85 3.75 0.73 -8.26
N VAL A 86 4.55 0.86 -9.34
CA VAL A 86 6.02 0.95 -9.25
C VAL A 86 6.59 2.33 -9.65
N THR A 87 5.76 3.25 -10.13
CA THR A 87 6.23 4.53 -10.70
C THR A 87 6.23 5.66 -9.68
N SER A 88 5.06 5.98 -9.13
CA SER A 88 4.90 7.03 -8.12
C SER A 88 3.81 6.64 -7.11
N PRO A 89 4.04 5.60 -6.29
CA PRO A 89 3.07 5.22 -5.27
C PRO A 89 2.93 6.31 -4.21
N THR A 90 1.69 6.66 -3.88
CA THR A 90 1.30 7.71 -2.92
C THR A 90 0.82 7.09 -1.59
N CYS A 91 0.22 7.89 -0.70
CA CYS A 91 -0.37 7.51 0.59
C CYS A 91 0.59 7.48 1.80
N VAL A 92 1.81 7.99 1.65
CA VAL A 92 2.80 8.11 2.74
C VAL A 92 2.30 9.08 3.82
N VAL A 93 1.87 10.29 3.44
CA VAL A 93 1.50 11.35 4.39
C VAL A 93 0.33 10.93 5.26
N GLU A 94 -0.68 10.30 4.66
CA GLU A 94 -1.88 9.85 5.37
C GLU A 94 -1.54 8.77 6.41
N LEU A 95 -0.63 7.86 6.08
CA LEU A 95 -0.19 6.79 6.99
C LEU A 95 0.72 7.33 8.10
N ASP A 96 1.71 8.14 7.75
CA ASP A 96 2.60 8.80 8.71
C ASP A 96 1.77 9.63 9.71
N THR A 97 0.77 10.38 9.24
CA THR A 97 -0.11 11.19 10.09
C THR A 97 -1.00 10.35 11.02
N GLN A 98 -1.58 9.25 10.52
CA GLN A 98 -2.52 8.45 11.30
C GLN A 98 -1.84 7.54 12.33
N PHE A 99 -0.60 7.11 12.08
CA PHE A 99 0.10 6.15 12.93
C PHE A 99 1.36 6.71 13.61
N GLY A 100 1.75 7.94 13.33
CA GLY A 100 2.97 8.54 13.90
C GLY A 100 4.24 7.82 13.48
N ILE A 101 4.26 7.29 12.25
CA ILE A 101 5.39 6.57 11.66
C ILE A 101 6.14 7.48 10.67
N ASN A 102 7.30 7.01 10.17
CA ASN A 102 8.11 7.73 9.20
C ASN A 102 8.53 6.81 8.05
N ILE A 103 7.61 6.58 7.12
CA ILE A 103 7.86 5.70 5.96
C ILE A 103 8.96 6.29 5.06
N SER A 104 9.03 7.61 4.95
CA SER A 104 10.08 8.30 4.19
C SER A 104 11.47 8.02 4.78
N GLY A 105 11.58 7.97 6.11
CA GLY A 105 12.80 7.57 6.83
C GLY A 105 13.21 6.14 6.48
N LEU A 106 12.29 5.18 6.53
CA LEU A 106 12.57 3.79 6.14
C LEU A 106 13.12 3.67 4.72
N LEU A 107 12.56 4.44 3.79
CA LEU A 107 13.04 4.49 2.41
C LEU A 107 14.46 5.08 2.33
N MET A 108 14.70 6.20 3.01
CA MET A 108 16.01 6.87 2.98
C MET A 108 17.10 6.04 3.67
N ASP A 109 16.77 5.36 4.78
CA ASP A 109 17.68 4.44 5.47
C ASP A 109 18.16 3.32 4.53
N HIS A 110 17.25 2.76 3.72
CA HIS A 110 17.61 1.78 2.72
C HIS A 110 18.45 2.37 1.58
N ILE A 111 18.07 3.55 1.06
CA ILE A 111 18.85 4.23 0.01
C ILE A 111 20.27 4.50 0.50
N GLU A 112 20.44 5.00 1.74
CA GLU A 112 21.74 5.26 2.33
C GLU A 112 22.59 3.99 2.44
N GLN A 113 22.00 2.86 2.84
CA GLN A 113 22.69 1.58 2.88
C GLN A 113 23.10 1.07 1.50
N ALA A 114 22.31 1.33 0.46
CA ALA A 114 22.55 0.84 -0.89
C ALA A 114 23.64 1.65 -1.65
N ILE A 115 23.90 2.89 -1.25
CA ILE A 115 24.89 3.78 -1.89
C ILE A 115 26.23 3.86 -1.14
N ARG A 116 26.33 3.24 0.05
CA ARG A 116 27.57 3.11 0.81
C ARG A 116 28.37 1.91 0.33
#